data_AF-I1P362-F1
#
_entry.id   AF-I1P362-F1
#
_cell.length_a   1.000
_cell.length_b   1.000
_cell.length_c   1.000
_cell.angle_alpha   90.00
_cell.angle_beta   90.00
_cell.angle_gamma   90.00
#
_symmetry.space_group_name_H-M   'P 1'
#
loop_
_entity.id
_entity.type
_entity.pdbx_description
1 polymer ?
#
loop_
_entity_poly.entity_id
_entity_poly.type
_entity_poly.pdbx_seq_one_letter_code
_entity_poly.pdbx_strand_id
1 'polypeptide(L)'
;MSYYYDSDDDDVVLVQQGAGTRSARAKDGRYSSWSQSELEKQMFSWSLKDVLNKDLLKKKVKKIPTIFSSLKEYMGSFTVPLIEETRADLCSALEGIKHAPAAEVTRIKLCSDEQLIYSFFAKKADPKDIFQEVYAPKEADTLLLTDRKPRHISDLGRGEKPLVIASVLKAEDAEGNTVVRLSSKHVEQQFGLESSLFAVFLINMTTYNRIWSELDAVVASVRNTDIIRMIVNCNPKVGQECSYSSELPLHLPDRALGGLEDFKLNKSQKVAVLDCVSAMQQRSSSVRLIWGPPGTGKTKTISTLLWAMLVKNHRTLTCAPTNTAVVEVASRVLNLLEDPSAGSGKACFLSDVVLFGNEDRMNVDGNLTKIFLEKRARRLQKCLSPGSGWVHSLSSMIRILEQPLVQYDSYVEQIEREIEEDLAEKKRNKNKNKDNDKKQVKEDVPKVIPIMPSIYYILKVH
;
A
#
# COMPACT_ATOMS: atom_id res chain seq x y z
N MET A 1 27.29 6.80 30.88
CA MET A 1 27.30 7.59 29.63
C MET A 1 26.10 7.14 28.82
N SER A 2 25.07 7.98 28.78
CA SER A 2 23.78 7.76 28.13
C SER A 2 23.92 7.86 26.62
N TYR A 3 23.40 6.89 25.87
CA TYR A 3 23.21 7.01 24.43
C TYR A 3 21.73 6.92 24.10
N TYR A 4 21.33 7.93 23.33
CA TYR A 4 19.98 8.28 22.90
C TYR A 4 19.37 7.19 22.01
N TYR A 5 18.08 6.93 22.22
CA TYR A 5 17.21 6.29 21.23
C TYR A 5 16.68 7.40 20.32
N ASP A 6 17.08 7.41 19.06
CA ASP A 6 16.35 8.10 17.99
C ASP A 6 15.22 7.18 17.52
N SER A 7 14.00 7.70 17.58
CA SER A 7 12.82 7.12 16.96
C SER A 7 12.67 7.72 15.57
N ASP A 8 12.88 6.90 14.54
CA ASP A 8 12.59 7.23 13.15
C ASP A 8 11.07 7.21 12.93
N ASP A 9 10.42 8.38 13.00
CA ASP A 9 9.14 8.68 12.34
C ASP A 9 9.47 9.50 11.08
N ASP A 10 9.71 8.83 9.96
CA ASP A 10 9.84 9.47 8.64
C ASP A 10 8.45 9.75 8.04
N ASP A 11 7.79 10.79 8.53
CA ASP A 11 6.70 11.47 7.83
C ASP A 11 7.26 12.75 7.18
N VAL A 12 7.62 12.67 5.90
CA VAL A 12 8.01 13.84 5.09
C VAL A 12 6.77 14.68 4.79
N VAL A 13 6.42 15.58 5.71
CA VAL A 13 5.37 16.59 5.51
C VAL A 13 6.01 17.92 5.08
N LEU A 14 5.71 18.35 3.86
CA LEU A 14 6.05 19.70 3.39
C LEU A 14 5.22 20.73 4.17
N VAL A 15 5.91 21.48 5.04
CA VAL A 15 5.33 22.53 5.88
C VAL A 15 4.89 23.73 5.04
N GLN A 16 3.62 24.10 5.17
CA GLN A 16 3.06 25.35 4.67
C GLN A 16 3.27 26.46 5.73
N GLN A 17 4.22 27.38 5.52
CA GLN A 17 4.31 28.61 6.32
C GLN A 17 3.48 29.72 5.65
N GLY A 18 2.28 29.97 6.17
CA GLY A 18 1.52 31.19 5.92
C GLY A 18 1.80 32.22 7.02
N ALA A 19 2.38 33.35 6.66
CA ALA A 19 2.53 34.50 7.54
C ALA A 19 1.16 35.13 7.85
N GLY A 20 0.79 35.18 9.13
CA GLY A 20 -0.43 35.81 9.63
C GLY A 20 -0.33 36.05 11.13
N THR A 21 -0.66 37.26 11.55
CA THR A 21 -0.43 37.86 12.88
C THR A 21 -1.00 37.06 14.05
N ARG A 22 -0.19 36.96 15.12
CA ARG A 22 -0.45 36.20 16.35
C ARG A 22 -1.56 36.85 17.20
N SER A 23 -2.57 36.07 17.56
CA SER A 23 -3.25 36.14 18.86
C SER A 23 -3.26 34.73 19.45
N ALA A 24 -2.74 34.60 20.68
CA ALA A 24 -2.39 33.35 21.31
C ALA A 24 -3.60 32.66 21.96
N ARG A 25 -3.97 31.48 21.44
CA ARG A 25 -4.61 30.41 22.20
C ARG A 25 -3.79 29.14 21.97
N ALA A 26 -3.51 28.41 23.04
CA ALA A 26 -2.66 27.22 23.03
C ALA A 26 -3.21 26.20 22.02
N LYS A 27 -2.52 26.06 20.88
CA LYS A 27 -2.84 25.03 19.90
C LYS A 27 -2.37 23.69 20.46
N ASP A 28 -3.31 22.77 20.61
CA ASP A 28 -3.03 21.38 20.96
C ASP A 28 -2.24 20.76 19.79
N GLY A 29 -0.91 20.78 19.88
CA GLY A 29 0.02 20.49 18.77
C GLY A 29 -0.04 19.04 18.26
N ARG A 30 -0.74 18.16 18.97
CA ARG A 30 -0.89 16.74 18.59
C ARG A 30 -1.70 16.54 17.31
N TYR A 31 -2.62 17.46 17.00
CA TYR A 31 -3.57 17.31 15.90
C TYR A 31 -3.36 18.32 14.76
N SER A 32 -2.29 19.11 14.80
CA SER A 32 -2.03 20.16 13.80
C SER A 32 -1.65 19.63 12.42
N SER A 33 -1.18 18.38 12.33
CA SER A 33 -0.82 17.72 11.06
C SER A 33 -2.03 17.29 10.25
N TRP A 34 -3.20 17.10 10.88
CA TRP A 34 -4.42 16.65 10.21
C TRP A 34 -5.23 17.81 9.68
N SER A 35 -4.71 18.51 8.67
CA SER A 35 -5.47 19.55 7.97
C SER A 35 -6.61 18.95 7.14
N GLN A 36 -7.81 19.53 7.24
CA GLN A 36 -8.96 19.12 6.43
C GLN A 36 -8.83 19.65 4.99
N SER A 37 -8.97 18.77 4.00
CA SER A 37 -8.89 19.16 2.58
C SER A 37 -10.15 19.91 2.14
N GLU A 38 -10.06 20.70 1.07
CA GLU A 38 -11.24 21.38 0.51
C GLU A 38 -12.25 20.37 -0.04
N LEU A 39 -11.80 19.27 -0.62
CA LEU A 39 -12.67 18.17 -1.05
C LEU A 39 -13.47 17.58 0.12
N GLU A 40 -12.80 17.32 1.25
CA GLU A 40 -13.44 16.80 2.46
C GLU A 40 -14.43 17.82 3.04
N LYS A 41 -14.11 19.12 3.02
CA LYS A 41 -15.04 20.18 3.43
C LYS A 41 -16.29 20.23 2.56
N GLN A 42 -16.14 20.16 1.24
CA GLN A 42 -17.27 20.10 0.30
C GLN A 42 -18.12 18.86 0.59
N MET A 43 -17.50 17.69 0.77
CA MET A 43 -18.20 16.45 1.09
C MET A 43 -18.98 16.55 2.40
N PHE A 44 -18.38 17.11 3.46
CA PHE A 44 -19.03 17.30 4.76
C PHE A 44 -20.16 18.33 4.73
N SER A 45 -20.19 19.22 3.74
CA SER A 45 -21.24 20.23 3.59
C SER A 45 -22.53 19.70 2.97
N TRP A 46 -22.50 18.51 2.35
CA TRP A 46 -23.67 17.97 1.66
C TRP A 46 -24.69 17.37 2.61
N SER A 47 -25.96 17.73 2.40
CA SER A 47 -27.08 17.02 2.98
C SER A 47 -27.35 15.71 2.23
N LEU A 48 -28.14 14.81 2.83
CA LEU A 48 -28.61 13.60 2.13
C LEU A 48 -29.30 13.93 0.80
N LYS A 49 -30.05 15.03 0.73
CA LYS A 49 -30.71 15.47 -0.51
C LYS A 49 -29.70 15.91 -1.56
N ASP A 50 -28.62 16.57 -1.16
CA ASP A 50 -27.58 17.01 -2.09
C ASP A 50 -26.81 15.81 -2.66
N VAL A 51 -26.46 14.85 -1.80
CA VAL A 51 -25.78 13.62 -2.25
C VAL A 51 -26.64 12.83 -3.22
N LEU A 52 -27.96 12.79 -3.03
CA LEU A 52 -28.88 12.07 -3.95
C LEU A 52 -29.26 12.87 -5.20
N ASN A 53 -28.97 14.17 -5.24
CA ASN A 53 -29.29 15.02 -6.38
C ASN A 53 -28.26 14.87 -7.49
N LYS A 54 -28.60 14.08 -8.52
CA LYS A 54 -27.76 13.88 -9.72
C LYS A 54 -27.51 15.15 -10.53
N ASP A 55 -28.29 16.21 -10.33
CA ASP A 55 -28.13 17.50 -11.02
C ASP A 55 -27.40 18.55 -10.17
N LEU A 56 -26.94 18.22 -8.95
CA LEU A 56 -26.34 19.18 -8.00
C LEU A 56 -25.23 20.02 -8.62
N LEU A 57 -24.31 19.38 -9.34
CA LEU A 57 -23.15 20.03 -9.95
C LEU A 57 -23.27 20.19 -11.46
N LYS A 58 -24.43 19.86 -12.06
CA LYS A 58 -24.62 19.86 -13.53
C LYS A 58 -24.30 21.20 -14.21
N LYS A 59 -24.59 22.32 -13.55
CA LYS A 59 -24.27 23.67 -14.06
C LYS A 59 -22.80 24.07 -13.82
N LYS A 60 -22.12 23.42 -12.87
CA LYS A 60 -20.72 23.70 -12.49
C LYS A 60 -19.74 22.84 -13.28
N VAL A 61 -20.09 21.59 -13.59
CA VAL A 61 -19.29 20.69 -14.42
C VAL A 61 -19.31 21.19 -15.87
N LYS A 62 -18.16 21.63 -16.36
CA LYS A 62 -17.97 22.07 -17.74
C LYS A 62 -17.30 20.96 -18.55
N LYS A 63 -17.54 20.95 -19.86
CA LYS A 63 -16.79 20.09 -20.78
C LYS A 63 -15.30 20.41 -20.67
N ILE A 64 -14.49 19.39 -20.45
CA ILE A 64 -13.03 19.54 -20.36
C ILE A 64 -12.51 20.04 -21.72
N PRO A 65 -11.76 21.15 -21.75
CA PRO A 65 -11.16 21.66 -22.98
C PRO A 65 -10.21 20.65 -23.63
N THR A 66 -10.06 20.73 -24.95
CA THR A 66 -9.06 19.95 -25.68
C THR A 66 -7.70 20.65 -25.75
N ILE A 67 -7.65 21.94 -25.42
CA ILE A 67 -6.45 22.79 -25.40
C ILE A 67 -6.55 23.68 -24.17
N PHE A 68 -5.42 23.94 -23.51
CA PHE A 68 -5.36 24.72 -22.28
C PHE A 68 -4.40 25.89 -22.44
N SER A 69 -4.72 27.04 -21.84
CA SER A 69 -3.87 28.23 -21.87
C SER A 69 -2.77 28.23 -20.80
N SER A 70 -2.95 27.45 -19.73
CA SER A 70 -2.00 27.37 -18.63
C SER A 70 -2.14 26.07 -17.83
N LEU A 71 -1.09 25.74 -17.08
CA LEU A 71 -1.11 24.62 -16.14
C LEU A 71 -2.22 24.76 -15.08
N LYS A 72 -2.47 25.99 -14.61
CA LYS A 72 -3.53 26.28 -13.63
C LYS A 72 -4.92 25.99 -14.21
N GLU A 73 -5.17 26.35 -15.46
CA GLU A 73 -6.42 26.04 -16.15
C GLU A 73 -6.58 24.53 -16.36
N TYR A 74 -5.51 23.85 -16.77
CA TYR A 74 -5.49 22.40 -16.93
C TYR A 74 -5.89 21.70 -15.62
N MET A 75 -5.16 21.95 -14.54
CA MET A 75 -5.45 21.32 -13.24
C MET A 75 -6.85 21.69 -12.73
N GLY A 76 -7.21 22.97 -12.83
CA GLY A 76 -8.53 23.47 -12.41
C GLY A 76 -9.69 22.79 -13.14
N SER A 77 -9.51 22.39 -14.40
CA SER A 77 -10.56 21.75 -15.22
C SER A 77 -11.01 20.38 -14.70
N PHE A 78 -10.17 19.69 -13.91
CA PHE A 78 -10.47 18.37 -13.35
C PHE A 78 -11.03 18.41 -11.91
N THR A 79 -10.97 19.57 -11.24
CA THR A 79 -11.40 19.70 -9.83
C THR A 79 -12.90 19.45 -9.65
N VAL A 80 -13.76 20.10 -10.44
CA VAL A 80 -15.23 19.94 -10.34
C VAL A 80 -15.68 18.55 -10.78
N PRO A 81 -15.15 17.95 -11.89
CA PRO A 81 -15.40 16.54 -12.19
C PRO A 81 -15.05 15.59 -11.04
N LEU A 82 -13.92 15.79 -10.36
CA LEU A 82 -13.53 14.95 -9.22
C LEU A 82 -14.50 15.08 -8.03
N ILE A 83 -14.97 16.31 -7.74
CA ILE A 83 -16.00 16.54 -6.71
C ILE A 83 -17.29 15.81 -7.06
N GLU A 84 -17.72 15.88 -8.33
CA GLU A 84 -18.93 15.19 -8.81
C GLU A 84 -18.77 13.67 -8.76
N GLU A 85 -17.62 13.12 -9.14
CA GLU A 85 -17.32 11.69 -9.00
C GLU A 85 -17.40 11.25 -7.53
N THR A 86 -16.80 12.03 -6.62
CA THR A 86 -16.87 11.77 -5.16
C THR A 86 -18.33 11.76 -4.67
N ARG A 87 -19.16 12.70 -5.13
CA ARG A 87 -20.59 12.76 -4.80
C ARG A 87 -21.34 11.54 -5.34
N ALA A 88 -21.07 11.17 -6.59
CA ALA A 88 -21.71 10.04 -7.26
C ALA A 88 -21.37 8.70 -6.57
N ASP A 89 -20.13 8.51 -6.13
CA ASP A 89 -19.72 7.33 -5.38
C ASP A 89 -20.34 7.29 -3.98
N LEU A 90 -20.44 8.44 -3.30
CA LEU A 90 -21.21 8.55 -2.05
C LEU A 90 -22.68 8.16 -2.25
N CYS A 91 -23.30 8.63 -3.34
CA CYS A 91 -24.67 8.29 -3.71
C CYS A 91 -24.83 6.79 -3.92
N SER A 92 -23.90 6.17 -4.67
CA SER A 92 -23.92 4.73 -4.92
C SER A 92 -23.75 3.92 -3.62
N ALA A 93 -22.86 4.36 -2.72
CA ALA A 93 -22.68 3.72 -1.41
C ALA A 93 -23.95 3.79 -0.55
N LEU A 94 -24.67 4.92 -0.57
CA LEU A 94 -25.94 5.09 0.14
C LEU A 94 -27.07 4.23 -0.46
N GLU A 95 -27.11 4.08 -1.78
CA GLU A 95 -28.06 3.17 -2.46
C GLU A 95 -27.79 1.70 -2.06
N GLY A 96 -26.53 1.32 -1.89
CA GLY A 96 -26.09 -0.02 -1.48
C GLY A 96 -25.99 -0.27 0.04
N ILE A 97 -26.46 0.67 0.88
CA ILE A 97 -26.11 0.72 2.30
C ILE A 97 -26.49 -0.53 3.11
N LYS A 98 -27.51 -1.28 2.68
CA LYS A 98 -27.93 -2.55 3.29
C LYS A 98 -26.77 -3.53 3.45
N HIS A 99 -25.88 -3.58 2.45
CA HIS A 99 -24.76 -4.51 2.37
C HIS A 99 -23.46 -3.90 2.89
N ALA A 100 -23.48 -2.63 3.32
CA ALA A 100 -22.29 -1.96 3.81
C ALA A 100 -21.75 -2.65 5.09
N PRO A 101 -20.43 -2.84 5.18
CA PRO A 101 -19.76 -3.18 6.42
C PRO A 101 -20.06 -2.12 7.50
N ALA A 102 -20.22 -2.55 8.75
CA ALA A 102 -20.48 -1.64 9.85
C ALA A 102 -19.80 -2.12 11.13
N ALA A 103 -19.30 -1.17 11.92
CA ALA A 103 -18.73 -1.40 13.24
C ALA A 103 -19.65 -0.82 14.31
N GLU A 104 -19.85 -1.56 15.39
CA GLU A 104 -20.55 -1.05 16.58
C GLU A 104 -19.58 -0.18 17.38
N VAL A 105 -19.89 1.09 17.54
CA VAL A 105 -19.15 2.06 18.33
C VAL A 105 -19.79 2.12 19.72
N THR A 106 -19.08 1.61 20.71
CA THR A 106 -19.55 1.50 22.10
C THR A 106 -19.41 2.80 22.88
N ARG A 107 -18.43 3.63 22.50
CA ARG A 107 -18.15 4.93 23.13
C ARG A 107 -17.50 5.87 22.12
N ILE A 108 -17.77 7.15 22.29
CA ILE A 108 -17.13 8.24 21.55
C ILE A 108 -16.48 9.19 22.57
N LYS A 109 -15.25 9.63 22.31
CA LYS A 109 -14.55 10.63 23.13
C LYS A 109 -14.09 11.80 22.26
N LEU A 110 -14.42 13.03 22.64
CA LEU A 110 -13.90 14.22 21.97
C LEU A 110 -12.41 14.41 22.29
N CYS A 111 -11.62 14.62 21.24
CA CYS A 111 -10.17 14.86 21.31
C CYS A 111 -9.81 16.31 20.95
N SER A 112 -10.49 16.91 19.97
CA SER A 112 -10.30 18.32 19.58
C SER A 112 -11.61 18.96 19.15
N ASP A 113 -12.07 19.96 19.90
CA ASP A 113 -13.32 20.70 19.59
C ASP A 113 -13.17 21.65 18.39
N GLU A 114 -11.96 22.17 18.15
CA GLU A 114 -11.70 23.07 17.01
C GLU A 114 -11.76 22.32 15.67
N GLN A 115 -11.22 21.11 15.64
CA GLN A 115 -11.13 20.30 14.42
C GLN A 115 -12.18 19.19 14.32
N LEU A 116 -13.07 19.07 15.32
CA LEU A 116 -14.08 18.00 15.41
C LEU A 116 -13.47 16.60 15.39
N ILE A 117 -12.37 16.41 16.10
CA ILE A 117 -11.68 15.11 16.17
C ILE A 117 -12.17 14.34 17.38
N TYR A 118 -12.52 13.08 17.16
CA TYR A 118 -13.01 12.15 18.17
C TYR A 118 -12.25 10.83 18.10
N SER A 119 -12.23 10.11 19.21
CA SER A 119 -11.75 8.73 19.31
C SER A 119 -12.96 7.80 19.47
N PHE A 120 -13.03 6.80 18.60
CA PHE A 120 -14.09 5.79 18.55
C PHE A 120 -13.62 4.48 19.16
N PHE A 121 -14.40 4.00 20.12
CA PHE A 121 -14.22 2.69 20.74
C PHE A 121 -15.10 1.68 20.00
N ALA A 122 -14.59 1.18 18.87
CA ALA A 122 -15.28 0.16 18.08
C ALA A 122 -15.14 -1.23 18.72
N LYS A 123 -16.23 -1.99 18.73
CA LYS A 123 -16.22 -3.40 19.12
C LYS A 123 -15.32 -4.16 18.16
N LYS A 124 -14.39 -4.96 18.70
CA LYS A 124 -13.50 -5.82 17.91
C LYS A 124 -14.07 -7.24 17.83
N ALA A 125 -13.68 -7.99 16.80
CA ALA A 125 -14.00 -9.41 16.69
C ALA A 125 -13.47 -10.17 17.91
N ASP A 126 -14.24 -11.13 18.43
CA ASP A 126 -13.75 -12.03 19.47
C ASP A 126 -12.69 -12.97 18.86
N PRO A 127 -11.44 -12.99 19.38
CA PRO A 127 -10.41 -13.88 18.87
C PRO A 127 -10.78 -15.37 18.91
N LYS A 128 -11.78 -15.74 19.73
CA LYS A 128 -12.29 -17.11 19.85
C LYS A 128 -13.38 -17.47 18.83
N ASP A 129 -14.00 -16.49 18.20
CA ASP A 129 -15.02 -16.70 17.18
C ASP A 129 -14.47 -16.40 15.78
N ILE A 130 -13.93 -17.44 15.16
CA ILE A 130 -13.28 -17.37 13.84
C ILE A 130 -14.27 -16.97 12.73
N PHE A 131 -15.58 -17.11 12.97
CA PHE A 131 -16.62 -16.77 11.98
C PHE A 131 -17.17 -15.35 12.15
N GLN A 132 -16.75 -14.63 13.19
CA GLN A 132 -17.21 -13.27 13.43
C GLN A 132 -16.42 -12.26 12.58
N GLU A 133 -16.93 -11.96 11.38
CA GLU A 133 -16.40 -10.85 10.58
C GLU A 133 -16.91 -9.51 11.13
N VAL A 134 -16.05 -8.82 11.89
CA VAL A 134 -16.30 -7.43 12.32
C VAL A 134 -15.54 -6.48 11.40
N TYR A 135 -16.24 -5.47 10.89
CA TYR A 135 -15.62 -4.44 10.08
C TYR A 135 -14.62 -3.63 10.92
N ALA A 136 -13.38 -3.57 10.45
CA ALA A 136 -12.33 -2.71 10.99
C ALA A 136 -12.16 -1.47 10.09
N PRO A 137 -12.40 -0.25 10.60
CA PRO A 137 -12.18 0.98 9.83
C PRO A 137 -10.74 1.11 9.35
N LYS A 138 -10.55 1.54 8.11
CA LYS A 138 -9.25 1.83 7.50
C LYS A 138 -9.06 3.35 7.36
N GLU A 139 -7.82 3.79 7.25
CA GLU A 139 -7.51 5.21 7.03
C GLU A 139 -8.19 5.74 5.76
N ALA A 140 -8.68 6.98 5.86
CA ALA A 140 -9.49 7.66 4.86
C ALA A 140 -10.84 6.99 4.57
N ASP A 141 -11.31 6.01 5.35
CA ASP A 141 -12.70 5.56 5.24
C ASP A 141 -13.65 6.70 5.66
N THR A 142 -14.68 6.90 4.85
CA THR A 142 -15.81 7.77 5.15
C THR A 142 -16.92 6.89 5.71
N LEU A 143 -17.31 7.16 6.96
CA LEU A 143 -18.30 6.39 7.69
C LEU A 143 -19.56 7.22 7.93
N LEU A 144 -20.72 6.57 7.89
CA LEU A 144 -21.97 7.13 8.31
C LEU A 144 -22.30 6.70 9.74
N LEU A 145 -22.60 7.64 10.62
CA LEU A 145 -23.04 7.34 11.98
C LEU A 145 -24.55 7.22 12.05
N THR A 146 -25.01 6.12 12.64
CA THR A 146 -26.43 5.80 12.82
C THR A 146 -26.67 5.16 14.19
N ASP A 147 -27.90 5.26 14.68
CA ASP A 147 -28.36 4.59 15.91
C ASP A 147 -28.54 3.06 15.71
N ARG A 148 -28.77 2.63 14.46
CA ARG A 148 -28.91 1.23 14.07
C ARG A 148 -28.37 1.02 12.66
N LYS A 149 -27.87 -0.19 12.36
CA LYS A 149 -27.46 -0.54 11.00
C LYS A 149 -28.64 -0.37 10.01
N PRO A 150 -28.56 0.58 9.05
CA PRO A 150 -29.65 0.85 8.11
C PRO A 150 -29.79 -0.30 7.10
N ARG A 151 -31.03 -0.60 6.72
CA ARG A 151 -31.37 -1.64 5.72
C ARG A 151 -31.82 -1.04 4.40
N HIS A 152 -32.24 0.22 4.41
CA HIS A 152 -32.64 0.97 3.24
C HIS A 152 -32.26 2.45 3.42
N ILE A 153 -32.05 3.16 2.31
CA ILE A 153 -31.73 4.59 2.36
C ILE A 153 -32.83 5.43 3.05
N SER A 154 -34.08 4.95 2.99
CA SER A 154 -35.20 5.60 3.68
C SER A 154 -35.11 5.53 5.21
N ASP A 155 -34.27 4.64 5.76
CA ASP A 155 -34.06 4.50 7.20
C ASP A 155 -33.22 5.65 7.77
N LEU A 156 -32.46 6.36 6.92
CA LEU A 156 -31.62 7.50 7.28
C LEU A 156 -32.44 8.77 7.61
N GLY A 157 -33.77 8.63 7.67
CA GLY A 157 -34.73 9.65 8.04
C GLY A 157 -35.29 10.43 6.84
N ARG A 158 -36.59 10.72 6.90
CA ARG A 158 -37.26 11.76 6.08
C ARG A 158 -37.28 13.13 6.79
N GLY A 159 -36.45 13.34 7.82
CA GLY A 159 -36.52 14.48 8.74
C GLY A 159 -35.34 15.46 8.66
N GLU A 160 -35.39 16.52 9.48
CA GLU A 160 -34.42 17.64 9.56
C GLU A 160 -33.09 17.31 10.27
N LYS A 161 -32.88 16.07 10.74
CA LYS A 161 -31.63 15.70 11.43
C LYS A 161 -30.48 15.59 10.40
N PRO A 162 -29.37 16.32 10.59
CA PRO A 162 -28.25 16.28 9.66
C PRO A 162 -27.56 14.91 9.67
N LEU A 163 -27.18 14.45 8.48
CA LEU A 163 -26.37 13.25 8.29
C LEU A 163 -25.00 13.47 8.94
N VAL A 164 -24.62 12.60 9.88
CA VAL A 164 -23.32 12.70 10.53
C VAL A 164 -22.35 11.75 9.84
N ILE A 165 -21.45 12.34 9.07
CA ILE A 165 -20.38 11.63 8.38
C ILE A 165 -19.10 11.77 9.22
N ALA A 166 -18.33 10.69 9.29
CA ALA A 166 -17.01 10.65 9.89
C ALA A 166 -15.96 10.32 8.82
N SER A 167 -14.80 10.94 8.90
CA SER A 167 -13.61 10.63 8.09
C SER A 167 -12.56 10.03 9.01
N VAL A 168 -12.10 8.81 8.72
CA VAL A 168 -11.10 8.11 9.53
C VAL A 168 -9.73 8.71 9.26
N LEU A 169 -9.15 9.34 10.28
CA LEU A 169 -7.81 9.94 10.22
C LEU A 169 -6.72 8.92 10.54
N LYS A 170 -6.99 8.03 11.48
CA LYS A 170 -6.10 6.95 11.89
C LYS A 170 -6.92 5.73 12.26
N ALA A 171 -6.60 4.59 11.66
CA ALA A 171 -7.36 3.34 11.86
C ALA A 171 -7.26 2.83 13.30
N GLU A 172 -6.04 2.80 13.85
CA GLU A 172 -5.77 2.46 15.26
C GLU A 172 -4.68 3.40 15.83
N ASP A 173 -4.98 4.03 16.96
CA ASP A 173 -4.00 4.74 17.80
C ASP A 173 -3.22 3.79 18.71
N ALA A 174 -2.34 4.32 19.57
CA ALA A 174 -1.52 3.52 20.47
C ALA A 174 -2.36 2.72 21.48
N GLU A 175 -3.57 3.20 21.78
CA GLU A 175 -4.55 2.56 22.63
C GLU A 175 -5.50 1.64 21.84
N GLY A 176 -5.30 1.49 20.53
CA GLY A 176 -6.08 0.62 19.65
C GLY A 176 -7.46 1.16 19.27
N ASN A 177 -7.70 2.47 19.39
CA ASN A 177 -8.95 3.15 19.03
C ASN A 177 -8.85 3.82 17.67
N THR A 178 -9.99 4.00 17.01
CA THR A 178 -10.05 4.67 15.70
C THR A 178 -10.21 6.17 15.90
N VAL A 179 -9.35 6.97 15.26
CA VAL A 179 -9.41 8.43 15.32
C VAL A 179 -10.13 8.97 14.10
N VAL A 180 -11.16 9.77 14.31
CA VAL A 180 -12.03 10.26 13.23
C VAL A 180 -12.27 11.77 13.33
N ARG A 181 -12.55 12.40 12.19
CA ARG A 181 -13.10 13.75 12.09
C ARG A 181 -14.58 13.68 11.75
N LEU A 182 -15.42 14.43 12.45
CA LEU A 182 -16.87 14.45 12.20
C LEU A 182 -17.29 15.67 11.40
N SER A 183 -18.35 15.53 10.61
CA SER A 183 -18.94 16.64 9.84
C SER A 183 -19.67 17.67 10.70
N SER A 184 -20.03 17.33 11.93
CA SER A 184 -20.85 18.16 12.81
C SER A 184 -20.53 17.97 14.30
N LYS A 185 -20.65 19.04 15.09
CA LYS A 185 -20.54 19.03 16.56
C LYS A 185 -21.72 18.35 17.28
N HIS A 186 -22.82 18.12 16.57
CA HIS A 186 -24.09 17.72 17.20
C HIS A 186 -24.18 16.22 17.56
N VAL A 187 -23.09 15.46 17.45
CA VAL A 187 -23.08 14.01 17.70
C VAL A 187 -23.47 13.68 19.14
N GLU A 188 -22.90 14.39 20.11
CA GLU A 188 -23.19 14.19 21.53
C GLU A 188 -24.66 14.49 21.85
N GLN A 189 -25.23 15.51 21.19
CA GLN A 189 -26.63 15.92 21.34
C GLN A 189 -27.61 14.99 20.63
N GLN A 190 -27.21 14.39 19.51
CA GLN A 190 -28.08 13.52 18.71
C GLN A 190 -28.16 12.09 19.24
N PHE A 191 -27.06 11.58 19.80
CA PHE A 191 -26.93 10.17 20.11
C PHE A 191 -26.69 9.88 21.60
N GLY A 192 -26.22 10.87 22.37
CA GLY A 192 -25.77 10.64 23.75
C GLY A 192 -24.43 9.87 23.79
N LEU A 193 -23.53 10.27 24.69
CA LEU A 193 -22.17 9.71 24.79
C LEU A 193 -22.12 8.22 25.20
N GLU A 194 -23.22 7.66 25.71
CA GLU A 194 -23.32 6.31 26.25
C GLU A 194 -24.14 5.34 25.37
N SER A 195 -24.70 5.81 24.24
CA SER A 195 -25.47 4.95 23.34
C SER A 195 -24.55 4.21 22.37
N SER A 196 -24.78 2.91 22.17
CA SER A 196 -24.13 2.15 21.11
C SER A 196 -24.55 2.69 19.74
N LEU A 197 -23.58 3.07 18.90
CA LEU A 197 -23.80 3.55 17.55
C LEU A 197 -23.27 2.58 16.51
N PHE A 198 -23.69 2.76 15.27
CA PHE A 198 -23.15 2.04 14.13
C PHE A 198 -22.42 3.01 13.21
N ALA A 199 -21.13 2.74 13.00
CA ALA A 199 -20.32 3.38 11.98
C ALA A 199 -20.34 2.52 10.72
N VAL A 200 -21.09 2.95 9.71
CA VAL A 200 -21.36 2.22 8.47
C VAL A 200 -20.43 2.74 7.37
N PHE A 201 -19.67 1.87 6.73
CA PHE A 201 -18.76 2.26 5.65
C PHE A 201 -19.53 2.81 4.44
N LEU A 202 -19.10 3.96 3.90
CA LEU A 202 -19.58 4.51 2.64
C LEU A 202 -18.55 4.33 1.52
N ILE A 203 -17.44 5.06 1.60
CA ILE A 203 -16.36 5.04 0.60
C ILE A 203 -15.01 5.17 1.27
N ASN A 204 -13.92 4.89 0.55
CA ASN A 204 -12.57 5.22 1.00
C ASN A 204 -12.01 6.38 0.18
N MET A 205 -11.65 7.48 0.85
CA MET A 205 -11.23 8.73 0.24
C MET A 205 -9.79 8.73 -0.29
N THR A 206 -9.00 7.67 -0.09
CA THR A 206 -7.58 7.62 -0.46
C THR A 206 -7.34 8.00 -1.92
N THR A 207 -8.13 7.45 -2.85
CA THR A 207 -7.96 7.72 -4.29
C THR A 207 -8.26 9.18 -4.62
N TYR A 208 -9.39 9.73 -4.16
CA TYR A 208 -9.78 11.11 -4.43
C TYR A 208 -8.82 12.09 -3.77
N ASN A 209 -8.36 11.82 -2.54
CA ASN A 209 -7.37 12.64 -1.84
C ASN A 209 -6.04 12.68 -2.60
N ARG A 210 -5.58 11.55 -3.15
CA ARG A 210 -4.39 11.51 -4.00
C ARG A 210 -4.58 12.35 -5.26
N ILE A 211 -5.67 12.16 -6.00
CA ILE A 211 -5.94 12.95 -7.22
C ILE A 211 -6.06 14.44 -6.86
N TRP A 212 -6.79 14.78 -5.80
CA TRP A 212 -6.95 16.16 -5.34
C TRP A 212 -5.60 16.81 -5.03
N SER A 213 -4.70 16.10 -4.35
CA SER A 213 -3.35 16.60 -4.04
C SER A 213 -2.49 16.84 -5.29
N GLU A 214 -2.67 16.04 -6.35
CA GLU A 214 -1.98 16.25 -7.63
C GLU A 214 -2.57 17.39 -8.47
N LEU A 215 -3.85 17.73 -8.25
CA LEU A 215 -4.52 18.86 -8.91
C LEU A 215 -4.25 20.21 -8.23
N ASP A 216 -3.60 20.23 -7.07
CA ASP A 216 -3.28 21.47 -6.36
C ASP A 216 -2.23 22.28 -7.13
N ALA A 217 -2.61 23.48 -7.59
CA ALA A 217 -1.74 24.35 -8.37
C ALA A 217 -0.50 24.85 -7.60
N VAL A 218 -0.59 24.97 -6.26
CA VAL A 218 0.55 25.35 -5.42
C VAL A 218 1.53 24.17 -5.36
N VAL A 219 1.03 22.95 -5.13
CA VAL A 219 1.85 21.73 -5.16
C VAL A 219 2.49 21.54 -6.53
N ALA A 220 1.75 21.78 -7.62
CA ALA A 220 2.26 21.70 -8.97
C ALA A 220 3.38 22.73 -9.26
N SER A 221 3.43 23.85 -8.52
CA SER A 221 4.46 24.89 -8.74
C SER A 221 5.82 24.51 -8.15
N VAL A 222 5.86 23.61 -7.17
CA VAL A 222 7.09 23.13 -6.52
C VAL A 222 7.54 21.74 -7.00
N ARG A 223 6.71 21.04 -7.80
CA ARG A 223 7.03 19.72 -8.36
C ARG A 223 7.53 19.81 -9.81
N ASN A 224 8.20 18.75 -10.27
CA ASN A 224 8.51 18.60 -11.70
C ASN A 224 7.20 18.37 -12.46
N THR A 225 6.85 19.33 -13.32
CA THR A 225 5.64 19.30 -14.15
C THR A 225 5.98 19.32 -15.65
N ASP A 226 7.20 18.95 -16.04
CA ASP A 226 7.68 19.07 -17.41
C ASP A 226 6.83 18.25 -18.39
N ILE A 227 6.50 17.01 -18.03
CA ILE A 227 5.61 16.15 -18.83
C ILE A 227 4.22 16.77 -18.96
N ILE A 228 3.68 17.33 -17.88
CA ILE A 228 2.35 17.95 -17.88
C ILE A 228 2.37 19.22 -18.73
N ARG A 229 3.43 20.02 -18.64
CA ARG A 229 3.63 21.21 -19.49
C ARG A 229 3.72 20.82 -20.96
N MET A 230 4.37 19.72 -21.31
CA MET A 230 4.37 19.22 -22.70
C MET A 230 2.96 18.88 -23.17
N ILE A 231 2.13 18.27 -22.32
CA ILE A 231 0.73 17.96 -22.64
C ILE A 231 -0.11 19.23 -22.77
N VAL A 232 0.04 20.19 -21.84
CA VAL A 232 -0.68 21.48 -21.84
C VAL A 232 -0.33 22.31 -23.07
N ASN A 233 0.95 22.34 -23.46
CA ASN A 233 1.45 23.10 -24.60
C ASN A 233 1.34 22.33 -25.93
N CYS A 234 0.83 21.10 -25.91
CA CYS A 234 0.65 20.31 -27.11
C CYS A 234 -0.39 20.98 -28.00
N ASN A 235 0.04 21.56 -29.12
CA ASN A 235 -0.87 22.14 -30.10
C ASN A 235 -1.12 21.13 -31.23
N PRO A 236 -2.26 20.42 -31.26
CA PRO A 236 -2.53 19.39 -32.26
C PRO A 236 -2.67 19.95 -33.69
N LYS A 237 -2.79 21.27 -33.86
CA LYS A 237 -2.88 21.93 -35.18
C LYS A 237 -1.54 22.27 -35.80
N VAL A 238 -0.51 22.42 -34.97
CA VAL A 238 0.86 22.42 -35.46
C VAL A 238 1.16 20.94 -35.62
N GLY A 239 1.18 20.46 -36.87
CA GLY A 239 1.77 19.17 -37.17
C GLY A 239 3.22 19.22 -36.76
N GLN A 240 3.48 19.11 -35.46
CA GLN A 240 4.78 18.77 -34.95
C GLN A 240 4.95 17.38 -35.50
N GLU A 241 5.69 17.31 -36.60
CA GLU A 241 6.20 16.07 -37.16
C GLU A 241 6.56 15.26 -35.94
N CYS A 242 5.79 14.19 -35.69
CA CYS A 242 6.36 13.07 -35.00
C CYS A 242 7.63 12.87 -35.80
N SER A 243 8.78 13.20 -35.20
CA SER A 243 10.03 12.70 -35.71
C SER A 243 9.92 11.18 -35.49
N TYR A 244 9.13 10.53 -36.34
CA TYR A 244 9.60 9.37 -37.04
C TYR A 244 10.93 9.86 -37.60
N SER A 245 11.98 9.75 -36.81
CA SER A 245 13.30 9.68 -37.36
C SER A 245 13.19 8.48 -38.30
N SER A 246 12.90 8.78 -39.57
CA SER A 246 12.88 7.82 -40.66
C SER A 246 14.25 7.15 -40.80
N GLU A 247 15.25 7.75 -40.17
CA GLU A 247 16.49 7.14 -39.76
C GLU A 247 16.29 6.56 -38.36
N LEU A 248 16.28 5.22 -38.25
CA LEU A 248 16.76 4.60 -37.01
C LEU A 248 18.04 5.34 -36.61
N PRO A 249 18.29 5.65 -35.33
CA PRO A 249 19.66 5.88 -34.91
C PRO A 249 20.44 4.64 -35.36
N LEU A 250 21.21 4.76 -36.43
CA LEU A 250 22.17 3.76 -36.92
C LEU A 250 23.35 3.64 -35.93
N HIS A 251 23.10 3.92 -34.65
CA HIS A 251 23.92 3.42 -33.59
C HIS A 251 23.51 1.98 -33.39
N LEU A 252 24.42 1.09 -33.81
CA LEU A 252 24.52 -0.30 -33.40
C LEU A 252 23.80 -0.51 -32.07
N PRO A 253 22.90 -1.52 -31.93
CA PRO A 253 22.32 -1.81 -30.63
C PRO A 253 23.47 -1.88 -29.65
N ASP A 254 23.41 -1.03 -28.63
CA ASP A 254 24.37 -1.08 -27.52
C ASP A 254 24.61 -2.55 -27.21
N ARG A 255 25.88 -2.98 -27.11
CA ARG A 255 26.22 -4.39 -26.91
C ARG A 255 25.44 -4.99 -25.74
N ALA A 256 25.06 -4.15 -24.77
CA ALA A 256 24.19 -4.48 -23.64
C ALA A 256 22.77 -4.94 -24.05
N LEU A 257 22.20 -4.41 -25.12
CA LEU A 257 20.88 -4.78 -25.67
C LEU A 257 20.93 -5.93 -26.68
N GLY A 258 22.05 -6.65 -26.79
CA GLY A 258 22.19 -7.80 -27.69
C GLY A 258 21.13 -8.88 -27.47
N GLY A 259 20.62 -9.03 -26.24
CA GLY A 259 19.53 -9.95 -25.91
C GLY A 259 18.14 -9.55 -26.44
N LEU A 260 17.98 -8.37 -27.06
CA LEU A 260 16.69 -7.93 -27.58
C LEU A 260 16.15 -8.87 -28.69
N GLU A 261 17.05 -9.55 -29.41
CA GLU A 261 16.69 -10.51 -30.46
C GLU A 261 16.04 -11.79 -29.90
N ASP A 262 16.36 -12.18 -28.67
CA ASP A 262 15.82 -13.39 -28.02
C ASP A 262 14.32 -13.29 -27.75
N PHE A 263 13.79 -12.07 -27.64
CA PHE A 263 12.39 -11.81 -27.36
C PHE A 263 11.46 -12.09 -28.56
N LYS A 264 12.00 -12.35 -29.77
CA LYS A 264 11.20 -12.60 -31.00
C LYS A 264 10.09 -11.55 -31.18
N LEU A 265 10.47 -10.27 -31.08
CA LEU A 265 9.57 -9.15 -31.32
C LEU A 265 9.34 -8.97 -32.83
N ASN A 266 8.13 -8.56 -33.21
CA ASN A 266 7.87 -8.16 -34.60
C ASN A 266 8.47 -6.77 -34.90
N LYS A 267 8.47 -6.36 -36.17
CA LYS A 267 9.08 -5.08 -36.60
C LYS A 267 8.53 -3.86 -35.85
N SER A 268 7.21 -3.75 -35.67
CA SER A 268 6.61 -2.58 -35.00
C SER A 268 6.92 -2.55 -33.51
N GLN A 269 6.93 -3.70 -32.83
CA GLN A 269 7.32 -3.82 -31.44
C GLN A 269 8.79 -3.46 -31.22
N LYS A 270 9.69 -3.95 -32.09
CA LYS A 270 11.12 -3.60 -32.05
C LYS A 270 11.35 -2.10 -32.21
N VAL A 271 10.71 -1.48 -33.21
CA VAL A 271 10.80 -0.03 -33.44
C VAL A 271 10.31 0.74 -32.20
N ALA A 272 9.17 0.36 -31.62
CA ALA A 272 8.64 1.01 -30.42
C ALA A 272 9.60 0.91 -29.22
N VAL A 273 10.21 -0.25 -28.99
CA VAL A 273 11.18 -0.43 -27.89
C VAL A 273 12.44 0.41 -28.14
N LEU A 274 13.03 0.33 -29.34
CA LEU A 274 14.26 1.05 -29.68
C LEU A 274 14.07 2.57 -29.64
N ASP A 275 12.92 3.07 -30.10
CA ASP A 275 12.58 4.50 -30.02
C ASP A 275 12.52 4.94 -28.55
N CYS A 276 11.76 4.24 -27.69
CA CYS A 276 11.70 4.54 -26.26
C CYS A 276 13.09 4.56 -25.60
N VAL A 277 13.91 3.53 -25.86
CA VAL A 277 15.28 3.45 -25.34
C VAL A 277 16.15 4.60 -25.82
N SER A 278 15.95 5.04 -27.05
CA SER A 278 16.73 6.14 -27.63
C SER A 278 16.43 7.49 -26.97
N ALA A 279 15.18 7.81 -26.59
CA ALA A 279 15.01 9.05 -25.80
C ALA A 279 15.41 8.94 -24.34
N MET A 280 15.48 7.75 -23.75
CA MET A 280 16.02 7.66 -22.39
C MET A 280 17.45 8.20 -22.32
N GLN A 281 18.17 8.19 -23.44
CA GLN A 281 19.51 8.73 -23.57
C GLN A 281 19.54 10.24 -23.87
N GLN A 282 18.39 10.84 -24.17
CA GLN A 282 18.28 12.27 -24.43
C GLN A 282 18.15 13.05 -23.13
N ARG A 283 18.64 14.30 -23.11
CA ARG A 283 18.56 15.17 -21.93
C ARG A 283 17.19 15.82 -21.72
N SER A 284 16.34 15.82 -22.75
CA SER A 284 15.01 16.44 -22.71
C SER A 284 13.92 15.44 -22.34
N SER A 285 12.90 15.93 -21.64
CA SER A 285 11.66 15.19 -21.38
C SER A 285 10.98 14.83 -22.70
N SER A 286 10.50 13.58 -22.80
CA SER A 286 9.79 13.08 -23.98
C SER A 286 8.55 12.29 -23.59
N VAL A 287 7.52 12.36 -24.42
CA VAL A 287 6.28 11.60 -24.27
C VAL A 287 6.08 10.73 -25.50
N ARG A 288 5.88 9.43 -25.30
CA ARG A 288 5.61 8.48 -26.37
C ARG A 288 4.31 7.75 -26.15
N LEU A 289 3.54 7.61 -27.23
CA LEU A 289 2.32 6.83 -27.24
C LEU A 289 2.53 5.54 -28.03
N ILE A 290 2.53 4.40 -27.33
CA ILE A 290 2.50 3.09 -27.97
C ILE A 290 1.05 2.63 -28.05
N TRP A 291 0.51 2.59 -29.27
CA TRP A 291 -0.84 2.10 -29.52
C TRP A 291 -0.81 0.71 -30.16
N GLY A 292 -1.73 -0.16 -29.73
CA GLY A 292 -1.84 -1.51 -30.27
C GLY A 292 -3.23 -2.11 -30.04
N PRO A 293 -3.89 -2.65 -31.09
CA PRO A 293 -5.15 -3.38 -30.96
C PRO A 293 -5.11 -4.55 -29.95
N PRO A 294 -6.25 -5.10 -29.53
CA PRO A 294 -6.29 -6.35 -28.75
C PRO A 294 -5.46 -7.46 -29.42
N GLY A 295 -4.75 -8.27 -28.64
CA GLY A 295 -3.93 -9.39 -29.16
C GLY A 295 -2.57 -9.02 -29.77
N THR A 296 -2.23 -7.72 -29.94
CA THR A 296 -0.96 -7.29 -30.58
C THR A 296 0.29 -7.39 -29.69
N GLY A 297 0.20 -8.06 -28.55
CA GLY A 297 1.34 -8.28 -27.67
C GLY A 297 1.84 -7.03 -26.92
N LYS A 298 0.98 -6.03 -26.66
CA LYS A 298 1.33 -4.82 -25.89
C LYS A 298 2.14 -5.11 -24.62
N THR A 299 1.66 -6.03 -23.79
CA THR A 299 2.34 -6.39 -22.55
C THR A 299 3.70 -7.04 -22.81
N LYS A 300 3.87 -7.80 -23.90
CA LYS A 300 5.19 -8.33 -24.31
C LYS A 300 6.14 -7.17 -24.67
N THR A 301 5.66 -6.20 -25.46
CA THR A 301 6.43 -4.99 -25.80
C THR A 301 6.84 -4.21 -24.54
N ILE A 302 5.91 -4.02 -23.60
CA ILE A 302 6.18 -3.32 -22.34
C ILE A 302 7.20 -4.09 -21.51
N SER A 303 7.05 -5.41 -21.31
CA SER A 303 8.00 -6.21 -20.54
C SER A 303 9.41 -6.19 -21.14
N THR A 304 9.53 -6.24 -22.48
CA THR A 304 10.83 -6.12 -23.15
C THR A 304 11.42 -4.71 -23.04
N LEU A 305 10.59 -3.66 -23.09
CA LEU A 305 11.04 -2.29 -22.83
C LEU A 305 11.57 -2.12 -21.40
N LEU A 306 10.86 -2.67 -20.41
CA LEU A 306 11.29 -2.63 -19.01
C LEU A 306 12.59 -3.41 -18.79
N TRP A 307 12.74 -4.56 -19.44
CA TRP A 307 14.01 -5.29 -19.44
C TRP A 307 15.15 -4.44 -20.04
N ALA A 308 14.93 -3.79 -21.18
CA ALA A 308 15.93 -2.92 -21.80
C ALA A 308 16.31 -1.73 -20.90
N MET A 309 15.33 -1.17 -20.18
CA MET A 309 15.55 -0.12 -19.18
C MET A 309 16.39 -0.61 -17.99
N LEU A 310 16.11 -1.82 -17.49
CA LEU A 310 16.86 -2.45 -16.40
C LEU A 310 18.32 -2.70 -16.81
N VAL A 311 18.55 -3.25 -18.01
CA VAL A 311 19.90 -3.50 -18.54
C VAL A 311 20.72 -2.21 -18.66
N LYS A 312 20.05 -1.09 -18.92
CA LYS A 312 20.66 0.25 -18.99
C LYS A 312 20.82 0.91 -17.60
N ASN A 313 20.51 0.20 -16.52
CA ASN A 313 20.51 0.69 -15.15
C ASN A 313 19.67 1.98 -14.97
N HIS A 314 18.53 2.07 -15.68
CA HIS A 314 17.63 3.20 -15.60
C HIS A 314 16.56 2.95 -14.54
N ARG A 315 16.34 3.92 -13.64
CA ARG A 315 15.29 3.84 -12.63
C ARG A 315 13.94 4.09 -13.29
N THR A 316 13.13 3.04 -13.40
CA THR A 316 11.84 3.10 -14.09
C THR A 316 10.69 2.88 -13.12
N LEU A 317 9.73 3.81 -13.11
CA LEU A 317 8.43 3.61 -12.46
C LEU A 317 7.42 3.10 -13.49
N THR A 318 6.83 1.94 -13.22
CA THR A 318 5.76 1.37 -14.06
C THR A 318 4.44 1.41 -13.31
N CYS A 319 3.43 1.99 -13.93
CA CYS A 319 2.08 2.09 -13.37
C CYS A 319 1.06 1.47 -14.33
N ALA A 320 -0.04 0.94 -13.79
CA ALA A 320 -1.22 0.55 -14.56
C ALA A 320 -2.50 0.89 -13.78
N PRO A 321 -3.64 1.08 -14.45
CA PRO A 321 -4.89 1.46 -13.78
C PRO A 321 -5.45 0.39 -12.82
N THR A 322 -5.10 -0.89 -13.01
CA THR A 322 -5.62 -2.00 -12.20
C THR A 322 -4.49 -2.84 -11.59
N ASN A 323 -4.73 -3.38 -10.39
CA ASN A 323 -3.78 -4.26 -9.70
C ASN A 323 -3.41 -5.48 -10.56
N THR A 324 -4.40 -6.09 -11.25
CA THR A 324 -4.18 -7.23 -12.13
C THR A 324 -3.20 -6.90 -13.27
N ALA A 325 -3.30 -5.70 -13.86
CA ALA A 325 -2.39 -5.29 -14.91
C ALA A 325 -0.96 -5.05 -14.39
N VAL A 326 -0.82 -4.48 -13.18
CA VAL A 326 0.49 -4.33 -12.52
C VAL A 326 1.12 -5.70 -12.24
N VAL A 327 0.34 -6.62 -11.66
CA VAL A 327 0.76 -8.00 -11.34
C VAL A 327 1.18 -8.76 -12.60
N GLU A 328 0.41 -8.65 -13.69
CA GLU A 328 0.72 -9.27 -14.98
C GLU A 328 2.05 -8.76 -15.56
N VAL A 329 2.26 -7.44 -15.57
CA VAL A 329 3.52 -6.86 -16.06
C VAL A 329 4.69 -7.28 -15.18
N ALA A 330 4.53 -7.23 -13.85
CA ALA A 330 5.56 -7.64 -12.89
C ALA A 330 5.93 -9.13 -13.04
N SER A 331 4.94 -10.00 -13.22
CA SER A 331 5.14 -11.44 -13.46
C SER A 331 5.94 -11.69 -14.74
N ARG A 332 5.60 -10.99 -15.83
CA ARG A 332 6.37 -11.10 -17.07
C ARG A 332 7.81 -10.62 -16.91
N VAL A 333 8.04 -9.47 -16.28
CA VAL A 333 9.40 -8.97 -16.04
C VAL A 333 10.19 -9.94 -15.17
N LEU A 334 9.56 -10.51 -14.13
CA LEU A 334 10.18 -11.50 -13.25
C LEU A 334 10.61 -12.75 -14.03
N ASN A 335 9.73 -13.30 -14.87
CA ASN A 335 10.05 -14.46 -15.71
C ASN A 335 11.22 -14.17 -16.66
N LEU A 336 11.36 -12.95 -17.17
CA LEU A 336 12.50 -12.55 -18.02
C LEU A 336 13.82 -12.48 -17.25
N LEU A 337 13.78 -12.21 -15.94
CA LEU A 337 14.97 -12.17 -15.09
C LEU A 337 15.37 -13.56 -14.59
N GLU A 338 14.39 -14.45 -14.37
CA GLU A 338 14.62 -15.82 -13.92
C GLU A 338 15.00 -16.76 -15.08
N ASP A 339 14.70 -16.42 -16.34
CA ASP A 339 15.03 -17.24 -17.52
C ASP A 339 16.56 -17.18 -17.82
N PRO A 340 17.29 -18.31 -17.64
CA PRO A 340 18.72 -18.36 -17.88
C PRO A 340 19.08 -18.34 -19.37
N SER A 341 18.09 -18.52 -20.27
CA SER A 341 18.26 -18.47 -21.73
C SER A 341 17.99 -17.10 -22.35
N ALA A 342 17.39 -16.15 -21.60
CA ALA A 342 16.91 -14.86 -22.10
C ALA A 342 18.00 -13.78 -22.26
N GLY A 343 19.26 -14.18 -22.55
CA GLY A 343 20.36 -13.22 -22.75
C GLY A 343 20.66 -12.34 -21.53
N SER A 344 20.16 -12.71 -20.34
CA SER A 344 20.35 -12.04 -19.05
C SER A 344 21.77 -12.32 -18.51
N GLY A 345 22.78 -12.04 -19.33
CA GLY A 345 24.17 -12.07 -18.89
C GLY A 345 24.39 -11.04 -17.79
N LYS A 346 24.33 -11.48 -16.52
CA LYS A 346 24.89 -10.83 -15.32
C LYS A 346 24.47 -9.37 -14.99
N ALA A 347 23.64 -8.70 -15.78
CA ALA A 347 23.41 -7.26 -15.64
C ALA A 347 22.20 -6.89 -14.75
N CYS A 348 21.19 -7.75 -14.65
CA CYS A 348 19.95 -7.47 -13.93
C CYS A 348 19.67 -8.55 -12.87
N PHE A 349 19.25 -8.12 -11.69
CA PHE A 349 18.97 -9.00 -10.55
C PHE A 349 17.52 -8.87 -10.11
N LEU A 350 17.02 -9.92 -9.44
CA LEU A 350 15.71 -9.88 -8.78
C LEU A 350 15.59 -8.71 -7.80
N SER A 351 16.70 -8.31 -7.15
CA SER A 351 16.74 -7.17 -6.23
C SER A 351 16.37 -5.85 -6.88
N ASP A 352 16.58 -5.71 -8.19
CA ASP A 352 16.41 -4.46 -8.93
C ASP A 352 14.95 -4.15 -9.24
N VAL A 353 14.06 -5.13 -9.03
CA VAL A 353 12.62 -4.99 -9.23
C VAL A 353 11.91 -5.01 -7.88
N VAL A 354 11.05 -4.03 -7.65
CA VAL A 354 10.16 -3.94 -6.49
C VAL A 354 8.72 -3.82 -6.97
N LEU A 355 7.86 -4.70 -6.47
CA LEU A 355 6.41 -4.60 -6.61
C LEU A 355 5.85 -3.90 -5.37
N PHE A 356 5.14 -2.80 -5.56
CA PHE A 356 4.60 -1.96 -4.50
C PHE A 356 3.07 -1.87 -4.58
N GLY A 357 2.40 -1.99 -3.44
CA GLY A 357 0.97 -1.74 -3.30
C GLY A 357 0.36 -2.40 -2.08
N ASN A 358 -0.97 -2.43 -2.02
CA ASN A 358 -1.71 -2.97 -0.87
C ASN A 358 -1.83 -4.49 -0.97
N GLU A 359 -1.33 -5.20 0.06
CA GLU A 359 -1.29 -6.67 0.11
C GLU A 359 -2.69 -7.30 0.02
N ASP A 360 -3.69 -6.74 0.71
CA ASP A 360 -5.07 -7.28 0.70
C ASP A 360 -5.72 -7.20 -0.69
N ARG A 361 -5.34 -6.20 -1.50
CA ARG A 361 -5.98 -5.89 -2.80
C ARG A 361 -5.16 -6.36 -4.00
N MET A 362 -3.87 -6.56 -3.84
CA MET A 362 -3.00 -7.13 -4.86
C MET A 362 -2.85 -8.60 -4.54
N ASN A 363 -3.53 -9.46 -5.30
CA ASN A 363 -3.43 -10.92 -5.17
C ASN A 363 -2.01 -11.40 -5.56
N VAL A 364 -1.04 -11.17 -4.67
CA VAL A 364 0.38 -11.47 -4.89
C VAL A 364 0.67 -12.85 -4.33
N ASP A 365 0.89 -13.82 -5.21
CA ASP A 365 1.20 -15.20 -4.88
C ASP A 365 2.51 -15.68 -5.54
N GLY A 366 2.91 -16.90 -5.19
CA GLY A 366 4.05 -17.60 -5.79
C GLY A 366 5.34 -16.76 -5.83
N ASN A 367 5.93 -16.68 -7.03
CA ASN A 367 7.22 -16.01 -7.25
C ASN A 367 7.16 -14.49 -7.03
N LEU A 368 6.00 -13.85 -7.16
CA LEU A 368 5.87 -12.40 -7.00
C LEU A 368 6.12 -11.94 -5.55
N THR A 369 5.93 -12.83 -4.58
CA THR A 369 6.27 -12.57 -3.17
C THR A 369 7.77 -12.26 -2.99
N LYS A 370 8.64 -12.73 -3.89
CA LYS A 370 10.08 -12.43 -3.88
C LYS A 370 10.36 -10.95 -4.21
N ILE A 371 9.48 -10.28 -4.95
CA ILE A 371 9.64 -8.89 -5.38
C ILE A 371 8.71 -7.90 -4.67
N PHE A 372 7.71 -8.38 -3.93
CA PHE A 372 6.77 -7.51 -3.20
C PHE A 372 7.41 -6.85 -1.98
N LEU A 373 7.33 -5.52 -1.91
CA LEU A 373 8.05 -4.71 -0.92
C LEU A 373 7.79 -5.16 0.52
N GLU A 374 6.53 -5.31 0.90
CA GLU A 374 6.13 -5.68 2.26
C GLU A 374 6.65 -7.07 2.66
N LYS A 375 6.59 -8.05 1.74
CA LYS A 375 7.16 -9.38 1.97
C LYS A 375 8.68 -9.32 2.06
N ARG A 376 9.35 -8.44 1.30
CA ARG A 376 10.80 -8.21 1.45
C ARG A 376 11.14 -7.59 2.80
N ALA A 377 10.42 -6.56 3.22
CA ALA A 377 10.62 -5.90 4.50
C ALA A 377 10.47 -6.88 5.67
N ARG A 378 9.41 -7.70 5.69
CA ARG A 378 9.22 -8.72 6.75
C ARG A 378 10.32 -9.78 6.79
N ARG A 379 10.84 -10.21 5.62
CA ARG A 379 11.99 -11.14 5.58
C ARG A 379 13.24 -10.47 6.12
N LEU A 380 13.49 -9.22 5.74
CA LEU A 380 14.65 -8.45 6.21
C LEU A 380 14.58 -8.19 7.72
N GLN A 381 13.41 -7.83 8.24
CA GLN A 381 13.19 -7.61 9.67
C GLN A 381 13.55 -8.85 10.51
N LYS A 382 13.18 -10.05 10.05
CA LYS A 382 13.59 -11.31 10.68
C LYS A 382 15.12 -11.50 10.66
N CYS A 383 15.75 -11.18 9.53
CA CYS A 383 17.21 -11.24 9.41
C CYS A 383 17.93 -10.20 10.30
N LEU A 384 17.28 -9.11 10.67
CA LEU A 384 17.84 -8.04 11.52
C LEU A 384 17.41 -8.16 12.99
N SER A 385 16.68 -9.22 13.37
CA SER A 385 16.14 -9.37 14.73
C SER A 385 17.26 -9.51 15.77
N PRO A 386 17.24 -8.74 16.88
CA PRO A 386 18.21 -8.89 17.95
C PRO A 386 18.15 -10.31 18.55
N GLY A 387 19.30 -10.97 18.69
CA GLY A 387 19.40 -12.28 19.35
C GLY A 387 19.04 -13.50 18.49
N SER A 388 18.46 -13.33 17.30
CA SER A 388 18.17 -14.45 16.38
C SER A 388 18.44 -14.14 14.89
N GLY A 389 18.78 -12.89 14.58
CA GLY A 389 19.09 -12.44 13.24
C GLY A 389 20.51 -12.76 12.79
N TRP A 390 20.89 -12.25 11.62
CA TRP A 390 22.15 -12.53 10.97
C TRP A 390 23.36 -12.14 11.82
N VAL A 391 23.34 -11.01 12.51
CA VAL A 391 24.43 -10.60 13.42
C VAL A 391 24.65 -11.67 14.50
N HIS A 392 23.58 -12.16 15.12
CA HIS A 392 23.67 -13.21 16.13
C HIS A 392 24.23 -14.50 15.53
N SER A 393 23.71 -14.93 14.38
CA SER A 393 24.19 -16.14 13.69
C SER A 393 25.67 -16.03 13.30
N LEU A 394 26.11 -14.87 12.83
CA LEU A 394 27.50 -14.62 12.46
C LEU A 394 28.41 -14.63 13.69
N SER A 395 28.01 -13.95 14.78
CA SER A 395 28.76 -13.99 16.05
C SER A 395 28.84 -15.41 16.62
N SER A 396 27.76 -16.19 16.52
CA SER A 396 27.74 -17.59 16.93
C SER A 396 28.71 -18.43 16.08
N MET A 397 28.71 -18.26 14.75
CA MET A 397 29.65 -18.93 13.86
C MET A 397 31.10 -18.56 14.18
N ILE A 398 31.39 -17.28 14.39
CA ILE A 398 32.74 -16.83 14.81
C ILE A 398 33.14 -17.52 16.12
N ARG A 399 32.26 -17.56 17.12
CA ARG A 399 32.53 -18.22 18.40
C ARG A 399 32.80 -19.73 18.25
N ILE A 400 32.08 -20.42 17.37
CA ILE A 400 32.32 -21.83 17.04
C ILE A 400 33.69 -22.03 16.39
N LEU A 401 34.08 -21.14 15.47
CA LEU A 401 35.36 -21.21 14.77
C LEU A 401 36.54 -20.86 15.69
N GLU A 402 36.37 -19.93 16.63
CA GLU A 402 37.41 -19.53 17.58
C GLU A 402 37.59 -20.52 18.74
N GLN A 403 36.50 -21.11 19.24
CA GLN A 403 36.51 -21.98 20.42
C GLN A 403 35.69 -23.26 20.21
N PRO A 404 36.08 -24.13 19.26
CA PRO A 404 35.27 -25.27 18.86
C PRO A 404 35.02 -26.28 19.99
N LEU A 405 36.02 -26.56 20.82
CA LEU A 405 35.88 -27.54 21.93
C LEU A 405 34.92 -27.04 23.01
N VAL A 406 35.02 -25.77 23.41
CA VAL A 406 34.13 -25.16 24.41
C VAL A 406 32.67 -25.15 23.93
N GLN A 407 32.46 -24.86 22.65
CA GLN A 407 31.12 -24.90 22.07
C GLN A 407 30.57 -26.34 21.97
N TYR A 408 31.42 -27.32 21.71
CA TYR A 408 31.03 -28.73 21.69
C TYR A 408 30.65 -29.24 23.08
N ASP A 409 31.46 -28.94 24.10
CA ASP A 409 31.18 -29.34 25.48
C ASP A 409 29.86 -28.71 25.98
N SER A 410 29.66 -27.42 25.73
CA SER A 410 28.40 -26.73 26.06
C SER A 410 27.19 -27.32 25.34
N TYR A 411 27.37 -27.84 24.12
CA TYR A 411 26.30 -28.51 23.37
C TYR A 411 25.97 -29.88 23.95
N VAL A 412 27.00 -30.66 24.34
CA VAL A 412 26.81 -31.96 24.99
C VAL A 412 26.06 -31.78 26.31
N GLU A 413 26.47 -30.83 27.15
CA GLU A 413 25.76 -30.53 28.41
C GLU A 413 24.30 -30.13 28.17
N GLN A 414 24.01 -29.39 27.10
CA GLN A 414 22.64 -28.99 26.77
C GLN A 414 21.79 -30.20 26.36
N ILE A 415 22.32 -31.10 25.54
CA ILE A 415 21.62 -32.34 25.17
C ILE A 415 21.38 -33.21 26.39
N GLU A 416 22.37 -33.33 27.29
CA GLU A 416 22.21 -34.12 28.52
C GLU A 416 21.06 -33.56 29.38
N ARG A 417 20.96 -32.23 29.52
CA ARG A 417 19.84 -31.57 30.21
C ARG A 417 18.48 -31.84 29.54
N GLU A 418 18.40 -31.72 28.21
CA GLU A 418 17.16 -31.98 27.46
C GLU A 418 16.70 -33.44 27.63
N ILE A 419 17.63 -34.40 27.61
CA ILE A 419 17.34 -35.81 27.85
C ILE A 419 16.81 -36.03 29.29
N GLU A 420 17.41 -35.38 30.28
CA GLU A 420 16.95 -35.47 31.67
C GLU A 420 15.55 -34.88 31.85
N GLU A 421 15.25 -33.75 31.22
CA GLU A 421 13.92 -33.13 31.23
C GLU A 421 12.87 -34.03 30.58
N ASP A 422 13.15 -34.59 29.40
CA ASP A 422 12.28 -35.55 28.72
C ASP A 422 12.01 -36.80 29.58
N LEU A 423 13.03 -37.32 30.26
CA LEU A 423 12.89 -38.46 31.17
C LEU A 423 12.06 -38.09 32.41
N ALA A 424 12.21 -36.88 32.93
CA ALA A 424 11.41 -36.36 34.05
C ALA A 424 9.94 -36.16 33.65
N GLU A 425 9.68 -35.65 32.45
CA GLU A 425 8.32 -35.46 31.91
C GLU A 425 7.63 -36.80 31.62
N LYS A 426 8.36 -37.77 31.04
CA LYS A 426 7.87 -39.15 30.88
C LYS A 426 7.58 -39.83 32.23
N LYS A 427 8.37 -39.56 33.27
CA LYS A 427 8.09 -40.04 34.65
C LYS A 427 6.85 -39.36 35.26
N ARG A 428 6.67 -38.05 35.06
CA ARG A 428 5.46 -37.32 35.47
C ARG A 428 4.21 -37.85 34.76
N ASN A 429 4.29 -38.13 33.46
CA ASN A 429 3.19 -38.68 32.68
C ASN A 429 2.90 -40.15 33.03
N LYS A 430 3.92 -40.96 33.34
CA LYS A 430 3.72 -42.32 33.91
C LYS A 430 3.10 -42.31 35.31
N ASN A 431 3.40 -41.31 36.15
CA ASN A 431 2.77 -41.17 37.46
C ASN A 431 1.31 -40.70 37.34
N LYS A 432 0.98 -39.82 36.38
CA LYS A 432 -0.43 -39.49 36.05
C LYS A 432 -1.20 -40.68 35.48
N ASN A 433 -0.54 -41.54 34.69
CA ASN A 433 -1.13 -42.78 34.17
C ASN A 433 -1.07 -43.97 35.15
N LYS A 434 -0.46 -43.84 36.33
CA LYS A 434 -0.53 -44.86 37.39
C LYS A 434 -1.79 -44.75 38.26
N ASP A 435 -2.51 -43.61 38.19
CA ASP A 435 -3.86 -43.47 38.76
C ASP A 435 -4.96 -44.03 37.83
N ASN A 436 -4.60 -44.50 36.61
CA ASN A 436 -5.49 -45.23 35.70
C ASN A 436 -4.81 -46.55 35.26
N ASP A 437 -5.13 -47.61 36.00
CA ASP A 437 -4.47 -48.91 36.06
C ASP A 437 -4.09 -49.60 34.71
N LYS A 438 -2.94 -50.28 34.73
CA LYS A 438 -2.47 -51.45 33.94
C LYS A 438 -2.81 -51.55 32.43
N LYS A 439 -1.77 -51.49 31.57
CA LYS A 439 -1.38 -52.59 30.64
C LYS A 439 -0.09 -52.33 29.84
N GLN A 440 0.71 -53.40 29.80
CA GLN A 440 1.78 -53.85 28.91
C GLN A 440 2.62 -52.90 28.02
N VAL A 441 3.92 -53.19 28.12
CA VAL A 441 5.10 -52.68 27.41
C VAL A 441 5.19 -53.23 25.98
N LYS A 442 5.56 -52.37 25.03
CA LYS A 442 6.73 -52.53 24.12
C LYS A 442 6.83 -51.30 23.22
N GLU A 443 7.93 -50.55 23.32
CA GLU A 443 8.30 -49.53 22.35
C GLU A 443 9.77 -49.73 21.98
N ASP A 444 10.00 -49.97 20.69
CA ASP A 444 11.31 -49.91 20.05
C ASP A 444 11.80 -48.46 20.03
N VAL A 445 13.03 -48.24 20.48
CA VAL A 445 13.70 -46.93 20.43
C VAL A 445 14.46 -46.84 19.09
N PRO A 446 14.11 -45.93 18.17
CA PRO A 446 15.02 -45.60 17.08
C PRO A 446 16.16 -44.75 17.65
N LYS A 447 17.40 -45.21 17.46
CA LYS A 447 18.60 -44.38 17.65
C LYS A 447 18.61 -43.28 16.58
N VAL A 448 18.06 -42.12 16.91
CA VAL A 448 18.27 -40.89 16.13
C VAL A 448 19.54 -40.25 16.67
N ILE A 449 20.59 -40.23 15.86
CA ILE A 449 21.79 -39.42 16.12
C ILE A 449 21.40 -37.96 15.82
N PRO A 450 21.37 -37.04 16.81
CA PRO A 450 21.07 -35.64 16.53
C PRO A 450 22.31 -35.00 15.88
N ILE A 451 22.15 -34.54 14.66
CA ILE A 451 23.14 -33.68 13.99
C ILE A 451 22.95 -32.26 14.55
N MET A 452 24.05 -31.57 14.86
CA MET A 452 24.02 -30.18 15.33
C MET A 452 23.09 -29.29 14.47
N PRO A 453 22.11 -28.58 15.06
CA PRO A 453 21.18 -27.71 14.33
C PRO A 453 21.87 -26.62 13.50
N SER A 454 23.07 -26.20 13.90
CA SER A 454 23.90 -25.21 13.22
C SER A 454 24.45 -25.68 11.87
N ILE A 455 24.61 -27.00 11.64
CA ILE A 455 25.01 -27.55 10.34
C ILE A 455 23.79 -27.69 9.41
N TYR A 456 22.59 -27.86 9.96
CA TYR A 456 21.35 -28.03 9.19
C TYR A 456 20.93 -26.74 8.45
N TYR A 457 21.30 -25.57 8.96
CA TYR A 457 21.02 -24.27 8.31
C TYR A 457 21.89 -24.00 7.07
N ILE A 458 23.04 -24.66 6.94
CA ILE A 458 23.97 -24.46 5.81
C ILE A 458 23.56 -25.29 4.59
N LEU A 459 22.90 -26.44 4.79
CA LEU A 459 22.49 -27.34 3.69
C LEU A 459 21.18 -26.97 2.99
N LYS A 460 20.46 -25.94 3.45
CA LYS A 460 19.15 -25.54 2.88
C LYS A 460 19.16 -24.19 2.14
N VAL A 461 20.33 -23.60 1.91
CA VAL A 461 20.51 -22.29 1.23
C VAL A 461 21.21 -22.45 -0.13
N HIS A 462 21.09 -23.62 -0.77
CA HIS A 462 21.36 -23.78 -2.21
C HIS A 462 20.11 -24.16 -2.98
#